data_AF-A0A4R1RU72-F1
#
_entry.id   AF-A0A4R1RU72-F1
#
_cell.length_a   1.000
_cell.length_b   1.000
_cell.length_c   1.000
_cell.angle_alpha   90.00
_cell.angle_beta   90.00
_cell.angle_gamma   90.00
#
_symmetry.space_group_name_H-M   'P 1'
#
loop_
_entity.id
_entity.type
_entity.pdbx_description
1 polymer ?
#
loop_
_entity_poly.entity_id
_entity_poly.type
_entity_poly.pdbx_seq_one_letter_code
_entity_poly.pdbx_strand_id
1 'polypeptide(L)'
;MVVDYLRDISAFLVGGGFAAYLTKYLFDRYLAIELEKHKGKLSLELERFKHRVALETEQYKAKLHEASLEHEVKFTRLHEERAQIIRELYQRILKFSDNLRDQTIALSAGRTESGNQNGGSLMIDIVTDELIDLYSYFWEKRIYFSNELSMLVEQLFEKYLGQIQYSLNLRGYLKKCREDSFDGACDLERITVDVDQMAEAMNRLEEKLTQEFQELLGVK
;
A
#
# COMPACT_ATOMS: atom_id res chain seq x y z
N MET A 1 -24.82 -54.99 95.02
CA MET A 1 -25.72 -54.17 94.19
C MET A 1 -25.03 -52.94 93.58
N VAL A 2 -24.25 -52.14 94.32
CA VAL A 2 -23.49 -50.99 93.75
C VAL A 2 -22.28 -51.42 92.90
N VAL A 3 -21.65 -52.54 93.24
CA VAL A 3 -20.45 -53.07 92.56
C VAL A 3 -20.75 -53.59 91.16
N ASP A 4 -21.93 -54.19 90.95
CA ASP A 4 -22.34 -54.70 89.63
C ASP A 4 -22.69 -53.55 88.66
N TYR A 5 -23.27 -52.45 89.17
CA TYR A 5 -23.60 -51.25 88.38
C TYR A 5 -22.34 -50.49 87.91
N LEU A 6 -21.28 -50.43 88.74
CA LEU A 6 -20.00 -49.84 88.35
C LEU A 6 -19.24 -50.69 87.31
N ARG A 7 -19.47 -52.00 87.29
CA ARG A 7 -18.86 -52.93 86.33
C ARG A 7 -19.51 -52.81 84.93
N ASP A 8 -20.82 -52.57 84.88
CA ASP A 8 -21.52 -52.35 83.61
C ASP A 8 -21.26 -50.95 83.01
N ILE A 9 -21.11 -49.92 83.84
CA ILE A 9 -20.72 -48.56 83.38
C ILE A 9 -19.29 -48.53 82.83
N SER A 10 -18.36 -49.25 83.45
CA SER A 10 -16.96 -49.32 83.00
C SER A 10 -16.81 -50.10 81.69
N ALA A 11 -17.58 -51.17 81.47
CA ALA A 11 -17.63 -51.88 80.19
C ALA A 11 -18.21 -51.01 79.06
N PHE A 12 -19.22 -50.18 79.34
CA PHE A 12 -19.78 -49.22 78.38
C PHE A 12 -18.80 -48.08 78.02
N LEU A 13 -18.00 -47.59 78.98
CA LEU A 13 -16.99 -46.56 78.76
C LEU A 13 -15.81 -47.06 77.90
N VAL A 14 -15.32 -48.27 78.17
CA VAL A 14 -14.21 -48.87 77.40
C VAL A 14 -14.67 -49.27 76.00
N GLY A 15 -15.86 -49.85 75.87
CA GLY A 15 -16.45 -50.21 74.57
C GLY A 15 -16.82 -48.99 73.71
N GLY A 16 -17.42 -47.96 74.33
CA GLY A 16 -17.79 -46.71 73.66
C GLY A 16 -16.58 -45.90 73.18
N GLY A 17 -15.50 -45.86 73.98
CA GLY A 17 -14.24 -45.21 73.59
C GLY A 17 -13.55 -45.89 72.41
N PHE A 18 -13.54 -47.22 72.38
CA PHE A 18 -12.97 -47.99 71.27
C PHE A 18 -13.79 -47.85 69.98
N ALA A 19 -15.12 -47.88 70.09
CA ALA A 19 -16.00 -47.65 68.94
C ALA A 19 -15.86 -46.23 68.37
N ALA A 20 -15.81 -45.20 69.22
CA ALA A 20 -15.59 -43.82 68.80
C ALA A 20 -14.20 -43.61 68.16
N TYR A 21 -13.17 -44.32 68.66
CA TYR A 21 -11.84 -44.29 68.06
C TYR A 21 -11.80 -44.95 66.68
N LEU A 22 -12.45 -46.11 66.51
CA LEU A 22 -12.56 -46.80 65.23
C LEU A 22 -13.34 -45.99 64.18
N THR A 23 -14.48 -45.42 64.55
CA THR A 23 -15.27 -44.58 63.64
C THR A 23 -14.50 -43.34 63.23
N LYS A 24 -13.81 -42.68 64.17
CA LYS A 24 -12.94 -41.54 63.87
C LYS A 24 -11.80 -41.93 62.93
N TYR A 25 -11.10 -43.04 63.18
CA TYR A 25 -10.01 -43.51 62.34
C TYR A 25 -10.45 -43.82 60.90
N LEU A 26 -11.59 -44.48 60.73
CA LEU A 26 -12.16 -44.77 59.42
C LEU A 26 -12.58 -43.48 58.69
N PHE A 27 -13.19 -42.54 59.42
CA PHE A 27 -13.61 -41.26 58.88
C PHE A 27 -12.42 -40.39 58.45
N ASP A 28 -11.39 -40.28 59.28
CA ASP A 28 -10.16 -39.54 58.98
C ASP A 28 -9.45 -40.13 57.75
N ARG A 29 -9.39 -41.46 57.64
CA ARG A 29 -8.80 -42.14 56.48
C ARG A 29 -9.63 -41.93 55.21
N TYR A 30 -10.95 -42.00 55.32
CA TYR A 30 -11.84 -41.73 54.19
C TYR A 30 -11.69 -40.29 53.68
N LEU A 31 -11.69 -39.31 54.59
CA LEU A 31 -11.46 -37.90 54.26
C LEU A 31 -10.08 -37.67 53.64
N ALA A 32 -9.03 -38.31 54.15
CA ALA A 32 -7.69 -38.19 53.59
C ALA A 32 -7.65 -38.66 52.13
N ILE A 33 -8.26 -39.81 51.82
CA ILE A 33 -8.32 -40.35 50.45
C ILE A 33 -9.13 -39.43 49.52
N GLU A 34 -10.27 -38.93 49.97
CA GLU A 34 -11.11 -38.05 49.15
C GLU A 34 -10.45 -36.69 48.90
N LEU A 35 -9.74 -36.17 49.90
CA LEU A 35 -8.96 -34.94 49.81
C LEU A 35 -7.76 -35.08 48.88
N GLU A 36 -7.05 -36.22 48.90
CA GLU A 36 -6.01 -36.55 47.93
C GLU A 36 -6.56 -36.66 46.51
N LYS A 37 -7.70 -37.33 46.32
CA LYS A 37 -8.36 -37.43 45.01
C LYS A 37 -8.75 -36.06 44.46
N HIS A 38 -9.32 -35.19 45.30
CA HIS A 38 -9.68 -33.82 44.88
C HIS A 38 -8.45 -32.98 44.54
N LYS A 39 -7.37 -33.06 45.34
CA LYS A 39 -6.10 -32.41 45.03
C LYS A 39 -5.51 -32.91 43.72
N GLY A 40 -5.53 -34.21 43.49
CA GLY A 40 -5.08 -34.83 42.24
C GLY A 40 -5.86 -34.31 41.03
N LYS A 41 -7.21 -34.32 41.11
CA LYS A 41 -8.07 -33.78 40.04
C LYS A 41 -7.80 -32.30 39.76
N LEU A 42 -7.69 -31.49 40.81
CA LEU A 42 -7.43 -30.06 40.68
C LEU A 42 -6.05 -29.79 40.05
N SER A 43 -5.02 -30.55 40.44
CA SER A 43 -3.69 -30.44 39.84
C SER A 43 -3.69 -30.79 38.35
N LEU A 44 -4.41 -31.86 37.97
CA LEU A 44 -4.55 -32.29 36.59
C LEU A 44 -5.32 -31.27 35.74
N GLU A 45 -6.42 -30.72 36.28
CA GLU A 45 -7.20 -29.68 35.61
C GLU A 45 -6.39 -28.39 35.44
N LEU A 46 -5.61 -28.00 36.45
CA LEU A 46 -4.72 -26.84 36.38
C LEU A 46 -3.64 -27.04 35.32
N GLU A 47 -3.02 -28.21 35.25
CA GLU A 47 -2.02 -28.52 34.20
C GLU A 47 -2.64 -28.51 32.81
N ARG A 48 -3.81 -29.11 32.63
CA ARG A 48 -4.54 -29.10 31.36
C ARG A 48 -4.93 -27.69 30.93
N PHE A 49 -5.37 -26.86 31.87
CA PHE A 49 -5.71 -25.46 31.62
C PHE A 49 -4.47 -24.67 31.22
N LYS A 50 -3.37 -24.79 31.97
CA LYS A 50 -2.08 -24.15 31.63
C LYS A 50 -1.58 -24.56 30.25
N HIS A 51 -1.63 -25.84 29.94
CA HIS A 51 -1.23 -26.36 28.63
C HIS A 51 -2.13 -25.81 27.51
N ARG A 52 -3.45 -25.74 27.72
CA ARG A 52 -4.38 -25.16 26.74
C ARG A 52 -4.09 -23.69 26.49
N VAL A 53 -3.92 -22.89 27.54
CA VAL A 53 -3.59 -21.47 27.42
C VAL A 53 -2.26 -21.26 26.72
N ALA A 54 -1.24 -22.08 27.04
CA ALA A 54 0.05 -22.02 26.36
C ALA A 54 -0.07 -22.33 24.86
N LEU A 55 -0.81 -23.39 24.52
CA LEU A 55 -1.06 -23.77 23.13
C LEU A 55 -1.82 -22.66 22.37
N GLU A 56 -2.89 -22.12 22.96
CA GLU A 56 -3.65 -21.01 22.35
C GLU A 56 -2.77 -19.77 22.17
N THR A 57 -1.94 -19.44 23.15
CA THR A 57 -1.00 -18.30 23.08
C THR A 57 -0.01 -18.46 21.94
N GLU A 58 0.59 -19.65 21.79
CA GLU A 58 1.51 -19.93 20.68
C GLU A 58 0.80 -19.91 19.32
N GLN A 59 -0.44 -20.41 19.24
CA GLN A 59 -1.26 -20.30 18.03
C GLN A 59 -1.58 -18.85 17.67
N TYR A 60 -1.90 -17.99 18.64
CA TYR A 60 -2.14 -16.57 18.40
C TYR A 60 -0.87 -15.84 17.95
N LYS A 61 0.27 -16.14 18.56
CA LYS A 61 1.57 -15.58 18.12
C LYS A 61 1.88 -15.98 16.68
N ALA A 62 1.69 -17.25 16.33
CA ALA A 62 1.92 -17.74 14.98
C ALA A 62 1.02 -17.01 13.95
N LYS A 63 -0.28 -16.86 14.26
CA LYS A 63 -1.23 -16.11 13.40
C LYS A 63 -0.86 -14.63 13.28
N LEU A 64 -0.43 -14.00 14.37
CA LEU A 64 -0.01 -12.61 14.34
C LEU A 64 1.25 -12.42 13.49
N HIS A 65 2.21 -13.35 13.60
CA HIS A 65 3.42 -13.34 12.80
C HIS A 65 3.11 -13.55 11.31
N GLU A 66 2.24 -14.50 10.98
CA GLU A 66 1.77 -14.75 9.62
C GLU A 66 1.10 -13.50 9.02
N ALA A 67 0.17 -12.88 9.74
CA ALA A 67 -0.47 -11.65 9.30
C ALA A 67 0.53 -10.50 9.14
N SER A 68 1.49 -10.37 10.07
CA SER A 68 2.56 -9.36 9.97
C SER A 68 3.40 -9.55 8.71
N LEU A 69 3.81 -10.79 8.41
CA LEU A 69 4.57 -11.11 7.19
C LEU A 69 3.75 -10.83 5.93
N GLU A 70 2.46 -11.16 5.93
CA GLU A 70 1.58 -10.88 4.81
C GLU A 70 1.46 -9.37 4.54
N HIS A 71 1.30 -8.58 5.61
CA HIS A 71 1.27 -7.12 5.52
C HIS A 71 2.59 -6.55 5.03
N GLU A 72 3.72 -7.03 5.55
CA GLU A 72 5.05 -6.61 5.11
C GLU A 72 5.28 -6.90 3.63
N VAL A 73 4.97 -8.11 3.17
CA VAL A 73 5.11 -8.49 1.74
C VAL A 73 4.20 -7.64 0.86
N LYS A 74 2.94 -7.42 1.25
CA LYS A 74 2.00 -6.57 0.49
C LYS A 74 2.49 -5.13 0.43
N PHE A 75 2.96 -4.59 1.55
CA PHE A 75 3.47 -3.23 1.64
C PHE A 75 4.71 -3.05 0.77
N THR A 76 5.70 -3.96 0.88
CA THR A 76 6.92 -3.93 0.07
C THR A 76 6.58 -3.98 -1.43
N ARG A 77 5.71 -4.90 -1.85
CA ARG A 77 5.29 -5.00 -3.26
C ARG A 77 4.61 -3.73 -3.76
N LEU A 78 3.72 -3.14 -2.96
CA LEU A 78 3.04 -1.90 -3.33
C LEU A 78 4.04 -0.74 -3.48
N HIS A 79 5.03 -0.66 -2.60
CA HIS A 79 6.08 0.36 -2.67
C HIS A 79 7.00 0.16 -3.88
N GLU A 80 7.38 -1.08 -4.19
CA GLU A 80 8.15 -1.43 -5.38
C GLU A 80 7.39 -1.03 -6.66
N GLU A 81 6.10 -1.38 -6.75
CA GLU A 81 5.25 -1.04 -7.89
C GLU A 81 5.09 0.49 -8.03
N ARG A 82 4.86 1.19 -6.92
CA ARG A 82 4.79 2.66 -6.90
C ARG A 82 6.10 3.30 -7.37
N ALA A 83 7.24 2.81 -6.89
CA ALA A 83 8.55 3.30 -7.30
C ALA A 83 8.81 3.07 -8.80
N GLN A 84 8.41 1.90 -9.32
CA GLN A 84 8.48 1.61 -10.75
C GLN A 84 7.62 2.57 -11.57
N ILE A 85 6.37 2.80 -11.17
CA ILE A 85 5.44 3.67 -11.89
C ILE A 85 5.92 5.13 -11.92
N ILE A 86 6.44 5.63 -10.79
CA ILE A 86 7.01 6.99 -10.70
C ILE A 86 8.24 7.11 -11.60
N ARG A 87 9.13 6.11 -11.59
CA ARG A 87 10.30 6.08 -12.47
C ARG A 87 9.90 6.10 -13.95
N GLU A 88 8.90 5.32 -14.33
CA GLU A 88 8.40 5.29 -15.70
C GLU A 88 7.74 6.62 -16.11
N LEU A 89 6.96 7.24 -15.22
CA LEU A 89 6.41 8.59 -15.45
C LEU A 89 7.52 9.61 -15.67
N TYR A 90 8.54 9.60 -14.80
CA TYR A 90 9.71 10.47 -14.88
C TYR A 90 10.45 10.32 -16.21
N GLN A 91 10.70 9.07 -16.66
CA GLN A 91 11.33 8.80 -17.95
C GLN A 91 10.53 9.36 -19.13
N ARG A 92 9.19 9.24 -19.10
CA ARG A 92 8.32 9.80 -20.14
C ARG A 92 8.34 11.32 -20.16
N ILE A 93 8.33 11.96 -18.98
CA ILE A 93 8.44 13.42 -18.84
C ILE A 93 9.77 13.92 -19.41
N LEU A 94 10.89 13.27 -19.05
CA LEU A 94 12.20 13.63 -19.58
C LEU A 94 12.25 13.50 -21.11
N LYS A 95 11.80 12.36 -21.63
CA LYS A 95 11.78 12.12 -23.08
C LYS A 95 10.98 13.21 -23.81
N PHE A 96 9.80 13.53 -23.29
CA PHE A 96 8.95 14.55 -23.87
C PHE A 96 9.56 15.96 -23.76
N SER A 97 10.22 16.29 -22.63
CA SER A 97 10.95 17.55 -22.43
C SER A 97 12.12 17.69 -23.42
N ASP A 98 12.93 16.65 -23.58
CA ASP A 98 14.05 16.60 -24.52
C ASP A 98 13.55 16.79 -25.96
N ASN A 99 12.50 16.08 -26.34
CA ASN A 99 11.91 16.23 -27.67
C ASN A 99 11.37 17.65 -27.89
N LEU A 100 10.64 18.23 -26.92
CA LEU A 100 10.16 19.61 -27.01
C LEU A 100 11.31 20.60 -27.20
N ARG A 101 12.42 20.41 -26.48
CA ARG A 101 13.61 21.25 -26.57
C ARG A 101 14.26 21.13 -27.94
N ASP A 102 14.47 19.92 -28.43
CA ASP A 102 15.06 19.67 -29.76
C ASP A 102 14.22 20.32 -30.85
N GLN A 103 12.89 20.22 -30.74
CA GLN A 103 11.97 20.89 -31.67
C GLN A 103 12.09 22.42 -31.62
N THR A 104 12.18 22.98 -30.42
CA THR A 104 12.33 24.43 -30.24
C THR A 104 13.63 24.95 -30.86
N ILE A 105 14.72 24.20 -30.71
CA ILE A 105 16.02 24.52 -31.32
C ILE A 105 15.92 24.44 -32.86
N ALA A 106 15.27 23.40 -33.39
CA ALA A 106 15.09 23.24 -34.84
C ALA A 106 14.28 24.40 -35.45
N LEU A 107 13.20 24.81 -34.80
CA LEU A 107 12.36 25.94 -35.21
C LEU A 107 13.12 27.27 -35.13
N SER A 108 13.80 27.55 -34.01
CA SER A 108 14.55 28.80 -33.81
C SER A 108 15.76 28.95 -34.72
N ALA A 109 16.41 27.83 -35.10
CA ALA A 109 17.53 27.85 -36.02
C ALA A 109 17.12 28.03 -37.51
N GLY A 110 15.82 28.16 -37.80
CA GLY A 110 15.32 28.16 -39.18
C GLY A 110 15.62 26.85 -39.92
N ARG A 111 15.96 25.79 -39.18
CA ARG A 111 16.25 24.45 -39.71
C ARG A 111 14.95 23.67 -39.82
N THR A 112 14.01 24.19 -40.61
CA THR A 112 13.04 23.30 -41.25
C THR A 112 13.84 22.55 -42.31
N GLU A 113 14.23 21.32 -42.01
CA GLU A 113 15.13 20.55 -42.87
C GLU A 113 14.67 20.61 -44.34
N SER A 114 15.52 21.23 -45.16
CA SER A 114 15.62 21.03 -46.61
C SER A 114 14.32 21.17 -47.41
N GLY A 115 13.82 22.39 -47.63
CA GLY A 115 12.93 22.71 -48.77
C GLY A 115 11.62 21.92 -48.90
N ASN A 116 11.31 21.08 -47.92
CA ASN A 116 10.16 20.19 -47.89
C ASN A 116 9.20 20.78 -46.87
N GLN A 117 8.14 21.43 -47.35
CA GLN A 117 7.10 22.06 -46.53
C GLN A 117 6.44 21.09 -45.52
N ASN A 118 6.74 19.79 -45.60
CA ASN A 118 6.27 18.74 -44.71
C ASN A 118 7.03 18.63 -43.36
N GLY A 119 8.21 19.24 -43.19
CA GLY A 119 9.04 19.08 -41.99
C GLY A 119 8.37 19.55 -40.69
N GLY A 120 7.74 20.73 -40.70
CA GLY A 120 7.10 21.30 -39.51
C GLY A 120 5.87 20.51 -39.02
N SER A 121 5.10 19.93 -39.94
CA SER A 121 3.91 19.13 -39.61
C SER A 121 4.27 17.83 -38.89
N LEU A 122 5.38 17.19 -39.28
CA LEU A 122 5.82 15.93 -38.70
C LEU A 122 6.33 16.11 -37.27
N MET A 123 6.91 17.28 -36.97
CA MET A 123 7.38 17.63 -35.63
C MET A 123 6.24 17.87 -34.64
N ILE A 124 5.18 18.57 -35.06
CA ILE A 124 3.99 18.80 -34.23
C ILE A 124 3.29 17.47 -33.91
N ASP A 125 3.24 16.56 -34.88
CA ASP A 125 2.66 15.23 -34.68
C ASP A 125 3.42 14.43 -33.62
N ILE A 126 4.76 14.43 -33.65
CA ILE A 126 5.59 13.70 -32.65
C ILE A 126 5.33 14.23 -31.24
N VAL A 127 5.40 15.54 -31.03
CA VAL A 127 5.20 16.15 -29.70
C VAL A 127 3.77 15.90 -29.20
N THR A 128 2.79 15.95 -30.10
CA THR A 128 1.39 15.70 -29.75
C THR A 128 1.16 14.25 -29.34
N ASP A 129 1.69 13.29 -30.10
CA ASP A 129 1.52 11.87 -29.81
C ASP A 129 2.18 11.48 -28.48
N GLU A 130 3.36 12.04 -28.17
CA GLU A 130 4.03 11.80 -26.89
C GLU A 130 3.30 12.41 -25.70
N LEU A 131 2.70 13.60 -25.86
CA LEU A 131 1.93 14.21 -24.79
C LEU A 131 0.62 13.44 -24.52
N ILE A 132 -0.02 12.91 -25.57
CA ILE A 132 -1.19 12.02 -25.44
C ILE A 132 -0.81 10.72 -24.72
N ASP A 133 0.31 10.11 -25.07
CA ASP A 133 0.83 8.90 -24.41
C ASP A 133 1.17 9.17 -22.94
N LEU A 134 1.85 10.28 -22.64
CA LEU A 134 2.15 10.72 -21.27
C LEU A 134 0.87 10.96 -20.45
N TYR A 135 -0.12 11.64 -21.02
CA TYR A 135 -1.43 11.88 -20.39
C TYR A 135 -2.16 10.57 -20.09
N SER A 136 -2.22 9.67 -21.07
CA SER A 136 -2.90 8.38 -20.94
C SER A 136 -2.26 7.52 -19.85
N TYR A 137 -0.92 7.46 -19.84
CA TYR A 137 -0.16 6.75 -18.82
C TYR A 137 -0.41 7.31 -17.42
N PHE A 138 -0.38 8.64 -17.25
CA PHE A 138 -0.67 9.28 -15.95
C PHE A 138 -2.08 8.94 -15.46
N TRP A 139 -3.10 9.06 -16.32
CA TRP A 139 -4.48 8.82 -15.91
C TRP A 139 -4.73 7.37 -15.50
N GLU A 140 -4.15 6.42 -16.23
CA GLU A 140 -4.25 5.01 -15.89
C GLU A 140 -3.61 4.72 -14.51
N LYS A 141 -2.51 5.40 -14.20
CA LYS A 141 -1.72 5.16 -12.98
C LYS A 141 -1.94 6.19 -11.87
N ARG A 142 -2.98 7.04 -11.98
CA ARG A 142 -3.21 8.17 -11.07
C ARG A 142 -3.22 7.78 -9.59
N ILE A 143 -3.76 6.60 -9.28
CA ILE A 143 -3.89 6.08 -7.90
C ILE A 143 -2.56 5.84 -7.18
N TYR A 144 -1.43 5.79 -7.91
CA TYR A 144 -0.11 5.52 -7.36
C TYR A 144 0.65 6.80 -6.97
N PHE A 145 0.13 7.98 -7.30
CA PHE A 145 0.78 9.25 -7.01
C PHE A 145 0.19 9.91 -5.75
N SER A 146 0.95 10.81 -5.12
CA SER A 146 0.36 11.66 -4.09
C SER A 146 -0.65 12.62 -4.70
N ASN A 147 -1.54 13.16 -3.87
CA ASN A 147 -2.50 14.18 -4.31
C ASN A 147 -1.77 15.43 -4.84
N GLU A 148 -0.66 15.82 -4.22
CA GLU A 148 0.10 17.01 -4.62
C GLU A 148 0.72 16.82 -6.00
N LEU A 149 1.39 15.69 -6.24
CA LEU A 149 1.97 15.36 -7.54
C LEU A 149 0.88 15.21 -8.61
N SER A 150 -0.23 14.55 -8.28
CA SER A 150 -1.37 14.42 -9.20
C SER A 150 -1.89 15.79 -9.63
N MET A 151 -2.05 16.72 -8.69
CA MET A 151 -2.47 18.09 -9.00
C MET A 151 -1.47 18.83 -9.89
N LEU A 152 -0.17 18.68 -9.66
CA LEU A 152 0.85 19.31 -10.51
C LEU A 152 0.83 18.79 -11.94
N VAL A 153 0.71 17.48 -12.11
CA VAL A 153 0.59 16.84 -13.43
C VAL A 153 -0.71 17.24 -14.12
N GLU A 154 -1.83 17.31 -13.38
CA GLU A 154 -3.11 17.80 -13.90
C GLU A 154 -3.02 19.25 -14.36
N GLN A 155 -2.42 20.14 -13.56
CA GLN A 155 -2.23 21.55 -13.94
C GLN A 155 -1.35 21.70 -15.18
N LEU A 156 -0.29 20.88 -15.31
CA LEU A 156 0.52 20.81 -16.51
C LEU A 156 -0.37 20.45 -17.71
N PHE A 157 -1.13 19.36 -17.60
CA PHE A 157 -1.99 18.93 -18.70
C PHE A 157 -3.12 19.92 -18.99
N GLU A 158 -3.81 20.50 -18.03
CA GLU A 158 -4.85 21.50 -18.29
C GLU A 158 -4.31 22.69 -19.06
N LYS A 159 -3.10 23.16 -18.70
CA LYS A 159 -2.44 24.28 -19.36
C LYS A 159 -2.08 23.96 -20.82
N TYR A 160 -1.58 22.76 -21.10
CA TYR A 160 -1.04 22.41 -22.41
C TYR A 160 -1.99 21.60 -23.30
N LEU A 161 -2.88 20.76 -22.75
CA LEU A 161 -3.92 20.05 -23.50
C LEU A 161 -4.86 21.02 -24.21
N GLY A 162 -5.18 22.17 -23.62
CA GLY A 162 -5.95 23.22 -24.31
C GLY A 162 -5.26 23.70 -25.59
N GLN A 163 -3.92 23.80 -25.55
CA GLN A 163 -3.11 24.18 -26.70
C GLN A 163 -2.97 23.03 -27.72
N ILE A 164 -2.88 21.79 -27.25
CA ILE A 164 -2.86 20.60 -28.13
C ILE A 164 -4.20 20.36 -28.80
N GLN A 165 -5.31 20.50 -28.07
CA GLN A 165 -6.62 20.28 -28.67
C GLN A 165 -6.87 21.30 -29.78
N TYR A 166 -6.34 22.52 -29.61
CA TYR A 166 -6.26 23.50 -30.68
C TYR A 166 -5.34 23.04 -31.83
N SER A 167 -4.15 22.51 -31.57
CA SER A 167 -3.24 22.01 -32.61
C SER A 167 -3.78 20.77 -33.36
N LEU A 168 -4.50 19.88 -32.69
CA LEU A 168 -5.19 18.72 -33.29
C LEU A 168 -6.36 19.16 -34.17
N ASN A 169 -7.14 20.15 -33.73
CA ASN A 169 -8.15 20.76 -34.58
C ASN A 169 -7.51 21.44 -35.80
N LEU A 170 -6.36 22.08 -35.61
CA LEU A 170 -5.55 22.63 -36.70
C LEU A 170 -5.04 21.53 -37.63
N ARG A 171 -4.64 20.36 -37.12
CA ARG A 171 -4.24 19.19 -37.92
C ARG A 171 -5.38 18.72 -38.82
N GLY A 172 -6.59 18.60 -38.27
CA GLY A 172 -7.80 18.28 -39.04
C GLY A 172 -8.08 19.33 -40.13
N TYR A 173 -7.88 20.61 -39.79
CA TYR A 173 -8.05 21.72 -40.72
C TYR A 173 -6.99 21.73 -41.84
N LEU A 174 -5.71 21.59 -41.51
CA LEU A 174 -4.59 21.56 -42.45
C LEU A 174 -4.67 20.35 -43.39
N LYS A 175 -5.05 19.18 -42.87
CA LYS A 175 -5.30 17.99 -43.71
C LYS A 175 -6.38 18.27 -44.74
N LYS A 176 -7.47 18.93 -44.34
CA LYS A 176 -8.55 19.32 -45.24
C LYS A 176 -8.11 20.35 -46.27
N CYS A 177 -7.36 21.39 -45.87
CA CYS A 177 -6.80 22.39 -46.79
C CYS A 177 -5.87 21.75 -47.84
N ARG A 178 -5.12 20.71 -47.46
CA ARG A 178 -4.24 19.96 -48.36
C ARG A 178 -5.01 19.13 -49.38
N GLU A 179 -6.12 18.52 -48.97
CA GLU A 179 -6.97 17.70 -49.84
C GLU A 179 -7.77 18.57 -50.84
N ASP A 180 -8.18 19.78 -50.42
CA ASP A 180 -9.09 20.63 -51.20
C ASP A 180 -8.39 21.64 -52.15
N SER A 181 -7.06 21.59 -52.34
CA SER A 181 -6.31 22.46 -53.28
C SER A 181 -6.60 23.97 -53.11
N PHE A 182 -6.84 24.42 -51.87
CA PHE A 182 -7.30 25.78 -51.61
C PHE A 182 -6.10 26.75 -51.53
N ASP A 183 -6.04 27.74 -52.43
CA ASP A 183 -4.95 28.73 -52.59
C ASP A 183 -4.93 29.82 -51.49
N GLY A 184 -5.65 29.60 -50.40
CA GLY A 184 -5.71 30.50 -49.26
C GLY A 184 -4.53 30.25 -48.33
N ALA A 185 -3.62 31.24 -48.23
CA ALA A 185 -2.57 31.26 -47.21
C ALA A 185 -3.17 30.94 -45.84
N CYS A 186 -2.83 29.77 -45.30
CA CYS A 186 -3.23 29.40 -43.94
C CYS A 186 -2.45 30.29 -42.97
N ASP A 187 -3.12 31.26 -42.36
CA ASP A 187 -2.60 32.07 -41.26
C ASP A 187 -2.29 31.16 -40.06
N LEU A 188 -1.07 30.58 -40.07
CA LEU A 188 -0.50 29.74 -39.03
C LEU A 188 0.06 30.54 -37.85
N GLU A 189 -0.15 31.86 -37.83
CA GLU A 189 0.66 32.82 -37.08
C GLU A 189 0.38 32.89 -35.56
N ARG A 190 -0.34 31.92 -34.95
CA ARG A 190 -0.82 32.07 -33.56
C ARG A 190 -0.70 30.89 -32.60
N ILE A 191 -0.04 29.81 -32.97
CA ILE A 191 0.29 28.76 -31.97
C ILE A 191 1.77 28.84 -31.63
N THR A 192 2.15 29.89 -30.91
CA THR A 192 3.40 29.86 -30.16
C THR A 192 3.07 29.25 -28.82
N VAL A 193 3.31 27.95 -28.68
CA VAL A 193 3.44 27.35 -27.34
C VAL A 193 4.55 28.14 -26.65
N ASP A 194 4.27 28.69 -25.47
CA ASP A 194 5.28 29.36 -24.66
C ASP A 194 6.20 28.28 -24.07
N VAL A 195 7.25 27.96 -24.85
CA VAL A 195 8.18 26.87 -24.54
C VAL A 195 8.90 27.14 -23.22
N ASP A 196 9.19 28.40 -22.90
CA ASP A 196 9.89 28.77 -21.66
C ASP A 196 9.01 28.46 -20.45
N GLN A 197 7.72 28.83 -20.50
CA GLN A 197 6.77 28.47 -19.45
C GLN A 197 6.55 26.96 -19.32
N MET A 198 6.67 26.22 -20.43
CA MET A 198 6.55 24.76 -20.44
C MET A 198 7.76 24.09 -19.82
N ALA A 199 8.96 24.54 -20.19
CA ALA A 199 10.20 24.09 -19.57
C ALA A 199 10.21 24.36 -18.06
N GLU A 200 9.75 25.55 -17.62
CA GLU A 200 9.67 25.85 -16.18
C GLU A 200 8.70 24.92 -15.44
N ALA A 201 7.51 24.67 -16.01
CA ALA A 201 6.53 23.75 -15.42
C ALA A 201 7.07 22.32 -15.34
N MET A 202 7.80 21.87 -16.38
CA MET A 202 8.42 20.56 -16.42
C MET A 202 9.54 20.41 -15.39
N ASN A 203 10.40 21.42 -15.22
CA ASN A 203 11.45 21.42 -14.20
C ASN A 203 10.85 21.31 -12.79
N ARG A 204 9.78 22.06 -12.50
CA ARG A 204 9.09 21.96 -11.20
C ARG A 204 8.51 20.57 -10.96
N LEU A 205 7.93 19.96 -12.00
CA LEU A 205 7.40 18.60 -11.93
C LEU A 205 8.53 17.58 -11.73
N GLU A 206 9.66 17.75 -12.41
CA GLU A 206 10.84 16.92 -12.30
C GLU A 206 11.43 16.94 -10.87
N GLU A 207 11.58 18.13 -10.30
CA GLU A 207 12.04 18.32 -8.92
C GLU A 207 11.12 17.60 -7.93
N LYS A 208 9.80 17.75 -8.10
CA LYS A 208 8.84 17.11 -7.20
C LYS A 208 8.82 15.58 -7.34
N LEU A 209 8.91 15.06 -8.56
CA LEU A 209 9.03 13.62 -8.80
C LEU A 209 10.29 13.05 -8.17
N THR A 210 11.40 13.78 -8.27
CA THR A 210 12.67 13.41 -7.64
C THR A 210 12.54 13.35 -6.12
N GLN A 211 11.89 14.36 -5.52
CA GLN A 211 11.62 14.38 -4.08
C GLN A 211 10.76 13.18 -3.65
N GLU A 212 9.64 12.91 -4.33
CA GLU A 212 8.80 11.75 -4.00
C GLU A 212 9.54 10.43 -4.14
N PHE A 213 10.39 10.31 -5.16
CA PHE A 213 11.19 9.12 -5.37
C PHE A 213 12.23 8.94 -4.26
N GLN A 214 12.90 10.02 -3.84
CA GLN A 214 13.85 10.00 -2.72
C GLN A 214 13.16 9.64 -1.39
N GLU A 215 11.98 10.21 -1.13
CA GLU A 215 11.16 9.88 0.04
C GLU A 215 10.77 8.40 0.05
N LEU A 216 10.38 7.84 -1.11
CA LEU A 216 10.06 6.42 -1.25
C LEU A 216 11.27 5.51 -1.00
N LEU A 217 12.46 5.94 -1.39
CA LEU A 217 13.70 5.23 -1.12
C LEU A 217 14.21 5.41 0.32
N GLY A 218 13.54 6.26 1.12
CA GLY A 218 13.98 6.60 2.47
C GLY A 218 15.25 7.45 2.52
N VAL A 219 15.60 8.11 1.41
CA VAL A 219 16.71 9.06 1.33
C VAL A 219 16.19 10.41 1.81
N LYS A 220 16.57 10.79 3.03
CA LYS A 220 16.30 12.12 3.62
C LYS A 220 17.49 13.05 3.45
#